data_AF-A0A1V5YEV5-F1
#
_entry.id   AF-A0A1V5YEV5-F1
#
_cell.length_a   1.000
_cell.length_b   1.000
_cell.length_c   1.000
_cell.angle_alpha   90.00
_cell.angle_beta   90.00
_cell.angle_gamma   90.00
#
_symmetry.space_group_name_H-M   'P 1'
#
loop_
_entity.id
_entity.type
_entity.pdbx_description
1 polymer ?
#
loop_
_entity_poly.entity_id
_entity_poly.type
_entity_poly.pdbx_seq_one_letter_code
_entity_poly.pdbx_strand_id
1 'polypeptide(L)'
;MSEKSGANVIRTIFELLVLLAALGIIFGGLALIVLFSPWAKEVLEKLLAFDIRFAIELVAFLVLAAIILLLSAMVVYARNIVHSALYLLGSFAGVAALYIMLNATFVGVAQVLVYIGAVGVLLLFAVMLTKKTILEESHGEV
;
A
#
# COMPACT_ATOMS: atom_id res chain seq x y z
N MET A 1 -10.13 -43.51 28.94
CA MET A 1 -10.24 -42.30 28.07
C MET A 1 -9.06 -41.33 28.23
N SER A 2 -7.89 -41.76 28.75
CA SER A 2 -6.75 -40.87 29.08
C SER A 2 -5.54 -41.01 28.13
N GLU A 3 -5.40 -42.14 27.44
CA GLU A 3 -4.20 -42.45 26.63
C GLU A 3 -4.10 -41.66 25.31
N LYS A 4 -5.24 -41.20 24.76
CA LYS A 4 -5.26 -40.35 23.54
C LYS A 4 -4.75 -38.92 23.76
N SER A 5 -4.62 -38.46 25.01
CA SER A 5 -4.24 -37.07 25.31
C SER A 5 -2.74 -36.83 25.13
N GLY A 6 -1.89 -37.78 25.57
CA GLY A 6 -0.42 -37.62 25.50
C GLY A 6 0.13 -37.51 24.08
N ALA A 7 -0.38 -38.31 23.15
CA ALA A 7 0.05 -38.27 21.75
C ALA A 7 -0.29 -36.94 21.05
N ASN A 8 -1.44 -36.34 21.39
CA ASN A 8 -1.84 -35.05 20.84
C ASN A 8 -0.96 -33.91 21.39
N VAL A 9 -0.60 -33.96 22.67
CA VAL A 9 0.29 -32.96 23.29
C VAL A 9 1.68 -32.98 22.64
N ILE A 10 2.24 -34.16 22.40
CA ILE A 10 3.55 -34.30 21.72
C ILE A 10 3.48 -33.73 20.31
N ARG A 11 2.40 -34.01 19.57
CA ARG A 11 2.20 -33.48 18.22
C ARG A 11 2.05 -31.96 18.21
N THR A 12 1.31 -31.37 19.15
CA THR A 12 1.15 -29.91 19.26
C THR A 12 2.45 -29.22 19.66
N ILE A 13 3.24 -29.80 20.57
CA ILE A 13 4.56 -29.26 20.94
C ILE A 13 5.50 -29.28 19.73
N PHE A 14 5.50 -30.37 18.96
CA PHE A 14 6.29 -30.47 17.74
C PHE A 14 5.86 -29.45 16.68
N GLU A 15 4.56 -29.31 16.43
CA GLU A 15 4.02 -28.29 15.51
C GLU A 15 4.34 -26.87 15.98
N LEU A 16 4.28 -26.58 17.29
CA LEU A 16 4.65 -25.30 17.86
C LEU A 16 6.15 -25.00 17.68
N LEU A 17 7.01 -26.00 17.88
CA LEU A 17 8.45 -25.89 17.68
C LEU A 17 8.79 -25.64 16.20
N VAL A 18 8.11 -26.35 15.30
CA VAL A 18 8.23 -26.15 13.84
C VAL A 18 7.76 -24.75 13.43
N LEU A 19 6.66 -24.25 14.01
CA LEU A 19 6.17 -22.90 13.73
C LEU A 19 7.12 -21.80 14.25
N LEU A 20 7.70 -21.98 15.44
CA LEU A 20 8.71 -21.05 15.95
C LEU A 20 9.98 -21.04 15.10
N ALA A 21 10.41 -22.20 14.62
CA ALA A 21 11.53 -22.31 13.68
C ALA A 21 11.20 -21.66 12.32
N ALA A 22 10.00 -21.88 11.79
CA ALA A 22 9.54 -21.25 10.55
C ALA A 22 9.47 -19.73 10.69
N LEU A 23 8.98 -19.21 11.81
CA LEU A 23 8.97 -17.78 12.11
C LEU A 23 10.41 -17.22 12.15
N GLY A 24 11.33 -17.95 12.81
CA GLY A 24 12.75 -17.60 12.85
C GLY A 24 13.42 -17.60 11.47
N ILE A 25 13.04 -18.51 10.57
CA ILE A 25 13.56 -18.57 9.19
C ILE A 25 12.98 -17.43 8.33
N ILE A 26 11.70 -17.08 8.51
CA ILE A 26 11.06 -15.97 7.80
C ILE A 26 11.69 -14.63 8.22
N PHE A 27 11.86 -14.40 9.52
CA PHE A 27 12.53 -13.21 10.04
C PHE A 27 14.04 -13.22 9.77
N GLY A 28 14.70 -14.37 9.88
CA GLY A 28 16.14 -14.54 9.68
C GLY A 28 16.56 -14.41 8.21
N GLY A 29 15.78 -14.94 7.27
CA GLY A 29 15.99 -14.76 5.84
C GLY A 29 15.81 -13.31 5.41
N LEU A 30 14.79 -12.63 5.94
CA LEU A 30 14.61 -11.20 5.73
C LEU A 30 15.74 -10.38 6.36
N ALA A 31 16.17 -10.74 7.57
CA ALA A 31 17.28 -10.08 8.26
C ALA A 31 18.61 -10.26 7.50
N LEU A 32 18.86 -11.43 6.91
CA LEU A 32 20.06 -11.67 6.10
C LEU A 32 20.03 -10.84 4.81
N ILE A 33 18.89 -10.77 4.13
CA ILE A 33 18.69 -9.94 2.93
C ILE A 33 18.89 -8.46 3.27
N VAL A 34 18.34 -8.01 4.39
CA VAL A 34 18.48 -6.63 4.85
C VAL A 34 19.93 -6.35 5.25
N LEU A 35 20.58 -7.17 6.09
CA LEU A 35 21.97 -6.93 6.53
C LEU A 35 22.98 -6.93 5.38
N PHE A 36 22.76 -7.78 4.36
CA PHE A 36 23.65 -7.86 3.19
C PHE A 36 23.26 -6.89 2.08
N SER A 37 22.17 -6.15 2.24
CA SER A 37 21.76 -5.16 1.26
C SER A 37 22.67 -3.93 1.30
N PRO A 38 23.11 -3.43 0.13
CA PRO A 38 23.79 -2.14 0.01
C PRO A 38 23.01 -0.99 0.67
N TRP A 39 21.66 -1.03 0.62
CA TRP A 39 20.81 0.04 1.17
C TRP A 39 20.82 0.05 2.71
N ALA A 40 21.06 -1.08 3.37
CA ALA A 40 20.87 -1.16 4.82
C ALA A 40 21.95 -0.38 5.58
N LYS A 41 23.17 -0.34 5.04
CA LYS A 41 24.25 0.49 5.58
C LYS A 41 23.94 1.96 5.38
N GLU A 42 23.44 2.35 4.20
CA GLU A 42 23.01 3.74 3.93
C GLU A 42 21.88 4.18 4.86
N VAL A 43 20.88 3.32 5.07
CA VAL A 43 19.77 3.60 5.98
C VAL A 43 20.26 3.69 7.42
N LEU A 44 21.12 2.76 7.86
CA LEU A 44 21.66 2.78 9.21
C LEU A 44 22.52 4.01 9.45
N GLU A 45 23.39 4.39 8.51
CA GLU A 45 24.22 5.60 8.59
C GLU A 45 23.35 6.87 8.61
N LYS A 46 22.30 6.95 7.79
CA LYS A 46 21.34 8.08 7.82
C LYS A 46 20.52 8.13 9.10
N LEU A 47 20.20 6.99 9.70
CA LEU A 47 19.50 6.89 10.98
C LEU A 47 20.42 7.24 12.16
N LEU A 48 21.70 6.86 12.11
CA LEU A 48 22.71 7.21 13.12
C LEU A 48 23.12 8.68 13.04
N ALA A 49 23.18 9.24 11.83
CA ALA A 49 23.38 10.67 11.58
C ALA A 49 22.05 11.43 11.54
N PHE A 50 21.21 11.23 12.57
CA PHE A 50 19.89 11.87 12.66
C PHE A 50 20.01 13.40 12.72
N ASP A 51 19.90 14.05 11.56
CA ASP A 51 19.89 15.50 11.39
C ASP A 51 18.45 16.03 11.28
N ILE A 52 18.26 17.31 11.58
CA ILE A 52 16.95 17.99 11.53
C ILE A 52 16.32 17.91 10.13
N ARG A 53 17.13 17.93 9.07
CA ARG A 53 16.67 17.81 7.68
C ARG A 53 16.05 16.45 7.41
N PHE A 54 16.71 15.38 7.86
CA PHE A 54 16.22 14.02 7.71
C PHE A 54 14.90 13.81 8.46
N ALA A 55 14.77 14.39 9.66
CA ALA A 55 13.52 14.34 10.43
C ALA A 55 12.34 14.97 9.67
N ILE A 56 12.54 16.13 9.04
CA ILE A 56 11.50 16.83 8.27
C ILE A 56 11.08 16.00 7.05
N GLU A 57 12.05 15.46 6.29
CA GLU A 57 11.79 14.63 5.12
C GLU A 57 11.04 13.34 5.51
N LEU A 58 11.43 12.70 6.60
CA LEU A 58 10.77 11.49 7.12
C LEU A 58 9.33 11.78 7.56
N VAL A 59 9.09 12.88 8.27
CA VAL A 59 7.74 13.27 8.69
C VAL A 59 6.88 13.60 7.47
N ALA A 60 7.40 14.36 6.50
CA ALA A 60 6.69 14.64 5.25
C ALA A 60 6.33 13.36 4.48
N PHE A 61 7.28 12.42 4.40
CA PHE A 61 7.05 11.09 3.82
C PHE A 61 5.92 10.34 4.52
N LEU A 62 5.98 10.25 5.85
CA LEU A 62 5.00 9.50 6.65
C LEU A 62 3.60 10.10 6.53
N VAL A 63 3.48 11.43 6.54
CA VAL A 63 2.20 12.12 6.35
C VAL A 63 1.66 11.83 4.96
N LEU A 64 2.49 11.96 3.92
CA LEU A 64 2.06 11.71 2.55
C LEU A 64 1.67 10.24 2.32
N ALA A 65 2.46 9.30 2.85
CA ALA A 65 2.17 7.87 2.83
C ALA A 65 0.84 7.55 3.53
N ALA A 66 0.60 8.13 4.71
CA ALA A 66 -0.65 7.95 5.44
C ALA A 66 -1.86 8.47 4.63
N ILE A 67 -1.72 9.64 3.98
CA ILE A 67 -2.77 10.20 3.10
C ILE A 67 -3.04 9.26 1.93
N ILE A 68 -2.01 8.75 1.25
CA ILE A 68 -2.16 7.81 0.13
C ILE A 68 -2.89 6.55 0.58
N LEU A 69 -2.47 5.94 1.69
CA LEU A 69 -3.10 4.74 2.23
C LEU A 69 -4.57 4.99 2.60
N LEU A 70 -4.87 6.14 3.23
CA LEU A 70 -6.24 6.52 3.56
C LEU A 70 -7.09 6.68 2.30
N LEU A 71 -6.58 7.37 1.28
CA LEU A 71 -7.28 7.54 0.00
C LEU A 71 -7.50 6.20 -0.69
N SER A 72 -6.48 5.35 -0.79
CA SER A 72 -6.59 4.01 -1.37
C SER A 72 -7.59 3.12 -0.61
N ALA A 73 -7.65 3.23 0.71
CA ALA A 73 -8.67 2.55 1.50
C ALA A 73 -10.08 3.10 1.17
N MET A 74 -10.24 4.42 1.10
CA MET A 74 -11.51 5.06 0.76
C MET A 74 -12.01 4.70 -0.65
N VAL A 75 -11.12 4.41 -1.61
CA VAL A 75 -11.50 3.89 -2.93
C VAL A 75 -12.36 2.63 -2.80
N VAL A 76 -11.94 1.70 -1.94
CA VAL A 76 -12.59 0.39 -1.76
C VAL A 76 -13.84 0.50 -0.88
N TYR A 77 -13.82 1.39 0.12
CA TYR A 77 -14.96 1.58 1.03
C TYR A 77 -16.07 2.49 0.48
N ALA A 78 -15.78 3.32 -0.52
CA ALA A 78 -16.76 4.23 -1.08
C ALA A 78 -17.89 3.48 -1.81
N ARG A 79 -19.14 3.77 -1.41
CA ARG A 79 -20.34 3.18 -2.03
C ARG A 79 -20.68 3.76 -3.40
N ASN A 80 -20.21 4.97 -3.68
CA ASN A 80 -20.47 5.65 -4.95
C ASN A 80 -19.21 5.57 -5.82
N ILE A 81 -19.34 4.93 -6.98
CA ILE A 81 -18.25 4.71 -7.93
C ILE A 81 -17.55 6.00 -8.39
N VAL A 82 -18.27 7.12 -8.44
CA VAL A 82 -17.68 8.43 -8.76
C VAL A 82 -16.75 8.90 -7.63
N HIS A 83 -17.14 8.68 -6.37
CA HIS A 83 -16.30 9.04 -5.22
C HIS A 83 -15.08 8.12 -5.16
N SER A 84 -15.25 6.81 -5.42
CA SER A 84 -14.13 5.87 -5.54
C SER A 84 -13.12 6.34 -6.59
N ALA A 85 -13.58 6.79 -7.75
CA ALA A 85 -12.71 7.31 -8.81
C ALA A 85 -11.96 8.59 -8.40
N LEU A 86 -12.61 9.51 -7.67
CA LEU A 86 -11.96 10.71 -7.14
C LEU A 86 -10.90 10.40 -6.07
N TYR A 87 -11.18 9.46 -5.16
CA TYR A 87 -10.19 9.02 -4.17
C TYR A 87 -8.99 8.33 -4.84
N LEU A 88 -9.21 7.59 -5.93
CA LEU A 88 -8.14 6.97 -6.71
C LEU A 88 -7.23 8.03 -7.33
N LEU A 89 -7.82 9.05 -7.95
CA LEU A 89 -7.07 10.19 -8.49
C LEU A 89 -6.27 10.93 -7.41
N GLY A 90 -6.87 11.11 -6.23
CA GLY A 90 -6.16 11.65 -5.06
C GLY A 90 -4.94 10.81 -4.66
N SER A 91 -5.08 9.48 -4.65
CA SER A 91 -3.95 8.58 -4.35
C SER A 91 -2.82 8.70 -5.38
N PHE A 92 -3.16 8.85 -6.67
CA PHE A 92 -2.16 9.09 -7.72
C PHE A 92 -1.47 10.44 -7.60
N ALA A 93 -2.18 11.47 -7.15
CA ALA A 93 -1.58 12.77 -6.84
C ALA A 93 -0.58 12.66 -5.68
N GLY A 94 -0.91 11.90 -4.64
CA GLY A 94 0.00 11.61 -3.54
C GLY A 94 1.26 10.86 -4.01
N VAL A 95 1.11 9.87 -4.89
CA VAL A 95 2.25 9.15 -5.49
C VAL A 95 3.12 10.08 -6.34
N ALA A 96 2.54 11.02 -7.09
CA ALA A 96 3.31 12.02 -7.82
C ALA A 96 4.14 12.91 -6.89
N ALA A 97 3.56 13.32 -5.75
CA ALA A 97 4.28 14.07 -4.72
C ALA A 97 5.43 13.24 -4.10
N LEU A 98 5.24 11.92 -3.90
CA LEU A 98 6.32 11.03 -3.44
C LEU A 98 7.47 10.97 -4.45
N TYR A 99 7.18 10.89 -5.75
CA TYR A 99 8.23 10.91 -6.77
C TYR A 99 9.02 12.21 -6.77
N ILE A 100 8.35 13.35 -6.61
CA ILE A 100 9.04 14.65 -6.51
C ILE A 100 9.94 14.68 -5.26
N MET A 101 9.44 14.17 -4.12
CA MET A 101 10.22 14.12 -2.88
C MET A 101 11.43 13.19 -2.97
N LEU A 102 11.35 12.13 -3.79
CA LEU A 102 12.46 11.22 -4.11
C LEU A 102 13.41 11.79 -5.18
N ASN A 103 13.32 13.08 -5.50
CA ASN A 103 14.07 13.75 -6.58
C ASN A 103 13.83 13.15 -7.99
N ALA A 104 12.72 12.43 -8.18
CA ALA A 104 12.32 11.84 -9.46
C ALA A 104 11.29 12.73 -10.19
N THR A 105 11.64 13.99 -10.44
CA THR A 105 10.71 15.03 -10.96
C THR A 105 10.07 14.65 -12.29
N PHE A 106 10.85 14.08 -13.23
CA PHE A 106 10.30 13.63 -14.53
C PHE A 106 9.20 12.58 -14.35
N VAL A 107 9.44 11.58 -13.50
CA VAL A 107 8.48 10.51 -13.22
C VAL A 107 7.26 11.08 -12.48
N GLY A 108 7.46 12.02 -11.56
CA GLY A 108 6.38 12.73 -10.87
C GLY A 108 5.46 13.50 -11.82
N VAL A 109 6.04 14.25 -12.77
CA VAL A 109 5.26 14.97 -13.79
C VAL A 109 4.56 13.99 -14.74
N ALA A 110 5.25 12.94 -15.19
CA ALA A 110 4.65 11.90 -16.02
C ALA A 110 3.48 11.21 -15.31
N GLN A 111 3.57 10.99 -13.99
CA GLN A 111 2.49 10.43 -13.18
C GLN A 111 1.23 11.29 -13.26
N VAL A 112 1.38 12.61 -13.15
CA VAL A 112 0.25 13.55 -13.25
C VAL A 112 -0.31 13.55 -14.68
N LEU A 113 0.54 13.68 -15.70
CA LEU A 113 0.07 13.78 -17.09
C LEU A 113 -0.62 12.50 -17.57
N VAL A 114 -0.06 11.33 -17.28
CA VAL A 114 -0.55 10.05 -17.80
C VAL A 114 -1.65 9.49 -16.92
N TYR A 115 -1.43 9.36 -15.60
CA TYR A 115 -2.39 8.67 -14.73
C TYR A 115 -3.53 9.59 -14.28
N ILE A 116 -3.26 10.84 -13.94
CA ILE A 116 -4.32 11.78 -13.55
C ILE A 116 -4.97 12.38 -14.80
N GLY A 117 -4.16 12.81 -15.76
CA GLY A 117 -4.62 13.48 -16.97
C GLY A 117 -5.29 12.56 -17.98
N ALA A 118 -4.59 11.54 -18.50
CA ALA A 118 -5.15 10.69 -19.54
C ALA A 118 -6.04 9.56 -18.97
N VAL A 119 -5.46 8.66 -18.17
CA VAL A 119 -6.16 7.47 -17.65
C VAL A 119 -7.26 7.86 -16.67
N GLY A 120 -6.98 8.81 -15.77
CA GLY A 120 -7.92 9.27 -14.74
C GLY A 120 -9.17 9.93 -15.31
N VAL A 121 -9.00 10.83 -16.28
CA VAL A 121 -10.12 11.47 -16.98
C VAL A 121 -10.93 10.45 -17.78
N LEU A 122 -10.27 9.53 -18.49
CA LEU A 122 -10.96 8.43 -19.19
C LEU A 122 -11.79 7.57 -18.23
N LEU A 123 -11.22 7.23 -17.07
CA LEU A 123 -11.90 6.46 -16.03
C LEU A 123 -13.12 7.22 -15.47
N LEU A 124 -13.00 8.51 -15.19
CA LEU A 124 -14.12 9.35 -14.74
C LEU A 124 -15.25 9.39 -15.77
N PHE A 125 -14.93 9.60 -17.05
CA PHE A 125 -15.92 9.60 -18.11
C PHE A 125 -16.62 8.24 -18.23
N ALA A 126 -15.87 7.14 -18.24
CA ALA A 126 -16.42 5.79 -18.32
C ALA A 126 -17.39 5.51 -17.17
N VAL A 127 -16.96 5.80 -15.92
CA VAL A 127 -17.76 5.60 -14.71
C VAL A 127 -19.05 6.43 -14.73
N MET A 128 -18.98 7.69 -15.15
CA MET A 128 -20.14 8.57 -15.22
C MET A 128 -21.16 8.11 -16.26
N LEU A 129 -20.69 7.59 -17.40
CA LEU A 129 -21.57 7.04 -18.45
C LEU A 129 -22.26 5.77 -17.98
N THR A 130 -21.50 4.79 -17.46
CA THR A 130 -22.08 3.51 -16.99
C THR A 130 -23.11 3.72 -15.88
N LYS A 131 -22.88 4.65 -14.95
CA LYS A 131 -23.85 4.93 -13.88
C LYS A 131 -25.21 5.40 -14.42
N LYS A 132 -25.24 6.22 -15.47
CA LYS A 132 -26.49 6.71 -16.06
C LYS A 132 -27.29 5.58 -16.71
N THR A 133 -26.60 4.73 -17.47
CA THR A 133 -27.21 3.59 -18.16
C THR A 133 -27.95 2.64 -17.20
N ILE A 134 -27.34 2.31 -16.06
CA ILE A 134 -27.95 1.40 -15.05
C ILE A 134 -29.21 2.02 -14.41
N LEU A 135 -29.25 3.33 -14.24
CA LEU A 135 -30.40 4.01 -13.63
C LEU A 135 -31.59 4.10 -14.58
N GLU A 136 -31.35 4.37 -15.87
CA GLU A 136 -32.39 4.41 -16.91
C GLU A 136 -33.06 3.03 -17.09
N GLU A 137 -32.28 1.95 -17.06
CA GLU A 137 -32.80 0.58 -17.16
C GLU A 137 -33.72 0.20 -15.98
N SER A 138 -33.50 0.78 -14.78
CA SER A 138 -34.33 0.49 -13.60
C SER A 138 -35.68 1.23 -13.57
N HIS A 139 -35.84 2.28 -14.38
CA HIS A 139 -37.06 3.09 -14.44
C HIS A 139 -37.83 2.93 -15.76
N GLY A 140 -37.31 2.16 -16.70
CA GLY A 140 -38.00 1.83 -17.95
C GLY A 140 -38.87 0.60 -17.81
N GLU A 141 -40.12 0.78 -17.39
CA GLU A 141 -41.22 0.20 -18.17
C GLU A 141 -41.25 0.88 -19.54
N VAL A 142 -40.43 0.38 -20.48
CA VAL A 142 -40.75 -0.09 -21.84
C VAL A 142 -39.48 -0.59 -22.53
#